data_AF-A0A353MDY5-F1
#
_entry.id   AF-A0A353MDY5-F1
#
_cell.length_a   1.000
_cell.length_b   1.000
_cell.length_c   1.000
_cell.angle_alpha   90.00
_cell.angle_beta   90.00
_cell.angle_gamma   90.00
#
_symmetry.space_group_name_H-M   'P 1'
#
loop_
_entity.id
_entity.type
_entity.pdbx_description
1 polymer ?
#
loop_
_entity_poly.entity_id
_entity_poly.type
_entity_poly.pdbx_seq_one_letter_code
_entity_poly.pdbx_strand_id
1 'polypeptide(L)'
;MTGIRIFPGTPLHRQAISDGIITADTVLLEPVFYLAPAIRDTLCEMVAARALARKNWVAPGMELNMSDAMLDALRRFPVRGPMWKQLKRLGRSRIRPM
;
A
#
# COMPACT_ATOMS: atom_id res chain seq x y z
N MET A 1 -1.00 4.78 5.94
CA MET A 1 0.26 5.45 5.52
C MET A 1 0.51 5.14 4.06
N THR A 2 0.64 6.16 3.21
CA THR A 2 0.92 6.00 1.77
C THR A 2 2.35 6.44 1.50
N GLY A 3 3.09 5.67 0.70
CA GLY A 3 4.46 6.00 0.30
C GLY A 3 5.43 4.84 0.51
N ILE A 4 6.67 5.03 0.07
CA ILE A 4 7.73 4.02 0.22
C ILE A 4 8.55 4.37 1.46
N ARG A 5 8.71 3.42 2.39
CA ARG A 5 9.54 3.60 3.59
C ARG A 5 10.96 3.96 3.18
N ILE A 6 11.48 5.06 3.70
CA ILE A 6 12.85 5.50 3.45
C ILE A 6 13.78 4.75 4.40
N PHE A 7 14.82 4.13 3.82
CA PHE A 7 15.90 3.48 4.57
C PHE A 7 17.25 4.16 4.28
N PRO A 8 18.11 4.37 5.30
CA PRO A 8 19.42 4.99 5.12
C PRO A 8 20.25 4.32 4.01
N GLY A 9 21.04 5.11 3.29
CA GLY A 9 21.97 4.63 2.26
C GLY A 9 21.35 4.16 0.93
N THR A 10 20.03 4.00 0.87
CA THR A 10 19.34 3.62 -0.38
C THR A 10 19.34 4.76 -1.42
N PRO A 11 19.16 4.46 -2.71
CA PRO A 11 18.93 5.50 -3.73
C PRO A 11 17.74 6.41 -3.38
N LEU A 12 16.67 5.83 -2.82
CA LEU A 12 15.49 6.59 -2.38
C LEU A 12 15.82 7.59 -1.26
N HIS A 13 16.72 7.24 -0.35
CA HIS A 13 17.20 8.15 0.69
C HIS A 13 17.91 9.38 0.10
N ARG A 14 18.80 9.18 -0.88
CA ARG A 14 19.46 10.29 -1.59
C ARG A 14 18.46 11.15 -2.35
N GLN A 15 17.49 10.52 -3.02
CA GLN A 15 16.42 11.24 -3.71
C GLN A 15 15.57 12.06 -2.73
N ALA A 16 15.22 11.49 -1.58
CA ALA A 16 14.42 12.18 -0.57
C ALA A 16 15.13 13.41 0.01
N ILE A 17 16.46 13.38 0.14
CA ILE A 17 17.26 14.56 0.49
C ILE A 17 17.25 15.58 -0.64
N SER A 18 17.49 15.13 -1.88
CA SER A 18 17.47 15.99 -3.07
C SER A 18 16.12 16.70 -3.26
N ASP A 19 15.02 16.00 -2.96
CA ASP A 19 13.66 16.51 -3.08
C ASP A 19 13.23 17.34 -1.86
N GLY A 20 14.11 17.51 -0.86
CA GLY A 20 13.83 18.27 0.36
C GLY A 20 12.80 17.62 1.30
N ILE A 21 12.51 16.33 1.14
CA ILE A 21 11.55 15.59 1.98
C ILE A 21 12.16 15.27 3.35
N ILE A 22 13.46 15.05 3.40
CA ILE A 22 14.26 14.84 4.62
C ILE A 22 15.60 15.58 4.48
N THR A 23 16.32 15.72 5.58
CA THR A 23 17.72 16.17 5.62
C THR A 23 18.67 14.99 5.80
N ALA A 24 19.97 15.21 5.58
CA ALA A 24 21.00 14.19 5.84
C ALA A 24 21.03 13.72 7.30
N ASP A 25 20.63 14.58 8.24
CA ASP A 25 20.62 14.30 9.69
C ASP A 25 19.26 13.78 10.20
N THR A 26 18.29 13.54 9.29
CA THR A 26 16.97 13.05 9.70
C THR A 26 17.07 11.66 10.30
N VAL A 27 16.62 11.50 11.54
CA VAL A 27 16.58 10.20 12.24
C VAL A 27 15.51 9.31 11.61
N LEU A 28 15.93 8.23 10.95
CA LEU A 28 15.04 7.29 10.26
C LEU A 28 14.60 6.09 11.13
N LEU A 29 14.86 6.11 12.45
CA LEU A 29 14.33 5.11 13.37
C LEU A 29 12.79 5.13 13.32
N GLU A 30 12.20 6.32 13.42
CA GLU A 30 10.77 6.49 13.19
C GLU A 30 10.41 6.36 11.69
N PRO A 31 9.26 5.76 11.36
CA PRO A 31 8.76 5.63 10.00
C PRO A 31 8.55 6.92 9.20
N VAL A 32 9.51 7.24 8.32
CA VAL A 32 9.42 8.27 7.29
C VAL A 32 9.20 7.65 5.92
N PHE A 33 8.27 8.20 5.14
CA PHE A 33 7.85 7.69 3.84
C PHE A 33 8.06 8.73 2.74
N TYR A 34 8.56 8.26 1.61
CA TYR A 34 8.70 9.07 0.41
C TYR A 34 7.42 9.01 -0.42
N LEU A 35 6.96 10.19 -0.82
CA LEU A 35 5.96 10.42 -1.85
C LEU A 35 6.50 11.50 -2.78
N ALA A 36 6.58 11.18 -4.07
CA ALA A 36 7.03 12.13 -5.08
C ALA A 36 6.12 13.38 -5.06
N PRO A 37 6.67 14.60 -4.96
CA PRO A 37 5.88 15.83 -4.84
C PRO A 37 4.82 15.97 -5.95
N ALA A 38 5.18 15.58 -7.18
CA ALA A 38 4.31 15.72 -8.36
C ALA A 38 2.98 14.94 -8.29
N ILE A 39 2.88 13.92 -7.44
CA ILE A 39 1.69 13.05 -7.34
C ILE A 39 1.14 12.94 -5.92
N ARG A 40 1.74 13.63 -4.95
CA ARG A 40 1.42 13.49 -3.52
C ARG A 40 -0.07 13.63 -3.25
N ASP A 41 -0.69 14.65 -3.82
CA ASP A 41 -2.07 15.03 -3.51
C ASP A 41 -3.10 14.20 -4.28
N THR A 42 -2.68 13.54 -5.37
CA THR A 42 -3.59 12.79 -6.26
C THR A 42 -3.41 11.28 -6.19
N LEU A 43 -2.33 10.78 -5.59
CA LEU A 43 -1.97 9.36 -5.61
C LEU A 43 -3.07 8.46 -5.01
N CYS A 44 -3.59 8.80 -3.84
CA CYS A 44 -4.59 7.96 -3.16
C CYS A 44 -5.87 7.84 -4.01
N GLU A 45 -6.40 8.96 -4.49
CA GLU A 45 -7.58 8.97 -5.37
C GLU A 45 -7.32 8.18 -6.66
N MET A 46 -6.16 8.42 -7.29
CA MET A 46 -5.74 7.76 -8.52
C MET A 46 -5.67 6.24 -8.37
N VAL A 47 -5.13 5.74 -7.26
CA VAL A 47 -5.04 4.31 -6.96
C VAL A 47 -6.42 3.74 -6.62
N ALA A 48 -7.21 4.45 -5.81
CA ALA A 48 -8.55 4.01 -5.42
C ALA A 48 -9.45 3.80 -6.65
N ALA A 49 -9.52 4.79 -7.54
CA ALA A 49 -10.30 4.70 -8.78
C ALA A 49 -9.88 3.49 -9.64
N ARG A 50 -8.57 3.26 -9.79
CA ARG A 50 -8.04 2.14 -10.61
C ARG A 50 -8.26 0.77 -9.97
N ALA A 51 -8.17 0.68 -8.64
CA ALA A 51 -8.35 -0.56 -7.89
C ALA A 51 -9.83 -0.97 -7.82
N LEU A 52 -10.77 -0.02 -7.63
CA LEU A 52 -12.21 -0.32 -7.62
C LEU A 52 -12.73 -0.85 -8.97
N ALA A 53 -12.11 -0.40 -10.06
CA ALA A 53 -12.38 -0.90 -11.40
C ALA A 53 -11.89 -2.34 -11.65
N ARG A 54 -11.05 -2.93 -10.77
CA ARG A 54 -10.37 -4.21 -11.00
C ARG A 54 -10.43 -5.14 -9.78
N LYS A 55 -11.05 -6.31 -9.95
CA LYS A 55 -11.23 -7.30 -8.87
C LYS A 55 -9.93 -7.96 -8.39
N ASN A 56 -8.85 -7.85 -9.16
CA ASN A 56 -7.56 -8.48 -8.90
C ASN A 56 -6.50 -7.52 -8.33
N TRP A 57 -6.87 -6.27 -8.05
CA TRP A 57 -5.99 -5.27 -7.46
C TRP A 57 -6.33 -5.12 -5.99
N VAL A 58 -5.34 -5.17 -5.11
CA VAL A 58 -5.52 -5.00 -3.67
C VAL A 58 -4.70 -3.81 -3.20
N ALA A 59 -5.26 -3.00 -2.32
CA ALA A 59 -4.53 -1.92 -1.65
C ALA A 59 -4.86 -1.98 -0.15
N PRO A 60 -4.16 -2.84 0.63
CA PRO A 60 -4.49 -3.11 2.02
C PRO A 60 -4.45 -1.86 2.90
N GLY A 61 -3.50 -0.94 2.66
CA GLY A 61 -3.41 0.33 3.38
C GLY A 61 -4.56 1.32 3.11
N MET A 62 -5.48 0.97 2.20
CA MET A 62 -6.73 1.68 1.89
C MET A 62 -7.96 0.76 2.00
N GLU A 63 -7.79 -0.46 2.52
CA GLU A 63 -8.84 -1.50 2.61
C GLU A 63 -9.54 -1.85 1.29
N LEU A 64 -8.91 -1.58 0.14
CA LEU A 64 -9.51 -1.82 -1.16
C LEU A 64 -9.30 -3.27 -1.60
N ASN A 65 -10.42 -3.96 -1.87
CA ASN A 65 -10.49 -5.35 -2.35
C ASN A 65 -9.77 -6.38 -1.44
N MET A 66 -9.43 -6.02 -0.20
CA MET A 66 -8.90 -6.91 0.83
C MET A 66 -9.33 -6.38 2.19
N SER A 67 -9.91 -7.23 3.03
CA SER A 67 -10.30 -6.91 4.39
C SER A 67 -9.85 -7.99 5.37
N ASP A 68 -9.73 -7.64 6.65
CA ASP A 68 -9.35 -8.59 7.69
C ASP A 68 -10.34 -9.76 7.79
N ALA A 69 -11.63 -9.50 7.67
CA ALA A 69 -12.65 -10.55 7.64
C ALA A 69 -12.46 -11.54 6.48
N MET A 70 -12.03 -11.05 5.31
CA MET A 70 -11.71 -11.89 4.16
C MET A 70 -10.46 -12.74 4.42
N LEU A 71 -9.43 -12.16 5.06
CA LEU A 71 -8.21 -12.87 5.44
C LEU A 71 -8.50 -13.95 6.51
N ASP A 72 -9.36 -13.65 7.48
CA ASP A 72 -9.81 -14.61 8.49
C ASP A 72 -10.61 -15.76 7.89
N ALA A 73 -11.49 -15.47 6.92
CA ALA A 73 -12.19 -16.51 6.19
C ALA A 73 -11.22 -17.41 5.41
N LEU A 74 -10.20 -16.83 4.75
CA LEU A 74 -9.17 -17.58 4.03
C LEU A 74 -8.43 -18.58 4.93
N ARG A 75 -8.13 -18.21 6.17
CA ARG A 75 -7.47 -19.09 7.15
C ARG A 75 -8.30 -20.33 7.52
N ARG A 76 -9.63 -20.25 7.41
CA ARG A 76 -10.55 -21.35 7.75
C ARG A 76 -10.70 -22.37 6.62
N PHE A 77 -10.36 -22.01 5.38
CA PHE A 77 -10.38 -22.94 4.26
C PHE A 77 -9.02 -23.64 4.14
N PRO A 78 -8.97 -24.98 3.92
CA PRO A 78 -7.73 -25.75 3.83
C PRO A 78 -7.02 -25.56 2.46
N VAL A 79 -6.96 -24.34 1.95
CA VAL A 79 -6.38 -24.01 0.64
C VAL A 79 -4.90 -23.72 0.82
N ARG A 80 -4.05 -24.51 0.15
CA ARG A 80 -2.60 -24.33 0.16
C ARG A 80 -2.14 -23.46 -1.01
N GLY A 81 -1.08 -22.69 -0.81
CA GLY A 81 -0.43 -21.88 -1.84
C GLY A 81 -0.44 -20.37 -1.56
N PRO A 82 0.07 -19.55 -2.51
CA PRO A 82 0.21 -18.12 -2.29
C PRO A 82 -1.14 -17.41 -2.11
N MET A 83 -1.26 -16.60 -1.05
CA MET A 83 -2.48 -15.85 -0.69
C MET A 83 -3.10 -15.09 -1.88
N TRP A 84 -2.27 -14.45 -2.70
CA TRP A 84 -2.72 -13.67 -3.86
C TRP A 84 -3.44 -14.49 -4.96
N LYS A 85 -3.20 -15.81 -5.04
CA LYS A 85 -3.97 -16.70 -5.93
C LYS A 85 -5.35 -17.00 -5.38
N GLN A 86 -5.50 -17.01 -4.05
CA GLN A 86 -6.74 -17.33 -3.35
C GLN A 86 -7.67 -16.11 -3.28
N LEU A 87 -7.10 -14.92 -3.06
CA LEU A 87 -7.83 -13.65 -3.03
C LEU A 87 -8.64 -13.38 -4.30
N LYS A 88 -8.14 -13.77 -5.49
CA LYS A 88 -8.88 -13.62 -6.76
C LYS A 88 -10.19 -14.41 -6.83
N ARG A 89 -10.33 -15.47 -6.03
CA ARG A 89 -11.49 -16.38 -6.06
C ARG A 89 -12.63 -15.89 -5.16
N LEU A 90 -12.30 -15.07 -4.16
CA LEU A 90 -13.25 -14.47 -3.23
C LEU A 90 -13.62 -13.09 -3.80
N GLY A 91 -14.92 -12.87 -4.04
CA GLY A 91 -15.42 -11.63 -4.64
C GLY A 91 -15.14 -10.36 -3.82
N ARG A 92 -15.62 -9.21 -4.32
CA ARG A 92 -15.38 -7.87 -3.74
C ARG A 92 -15.64 -7.82 -2.22
N SER A 93 -14.68 -7.28 -1.47
CA SER A 93 -14.97 -6.72 -0.15
C SER A 93 -15.97 -5.57 -0.31
N ARG A 94 -17.08 -5.59 0.44
CA ARG A 94 -18.15 -4.57 0.40
C ARG A 94 -17.88 -3.39 1.36
N ILE A 95 -16.66 -3.26 1.87
CA ILE A 95 -16.31 -2.20 2.82
C ILE A 95 -16.16 -0.88 2.05
N ARG A 96 -16.82 0.18 2.54
CA ARG A 96 -16.62 1.54 2.05
C ARG A 96 -15.25 2.02 2.52
N PRO A 97 -14.36 2.52 1.65
CA PRO A 97 -13.08 3.07 2.08
C PRO A 97 -13.31 4.26 3.01
N MET A 98 -12.51 4.35 4.07
CA MET A 98 -12.42 5.52 4.94
C MET A 98 -11.54 6.60 4.32
#